data_AF-A0A7C4AD29-F1
#
_entry.id   AF-A0A7C4AD29-F1
#
_cell.length_a   1.000
_cell.length_b   1.000
_cell.length_c   1.000
_cell.angle_alpha   90.00
_cell.angle_beta   90.00
_cell.angle_gamma   90.00
#
_symmetry.space_group_name_H-M   'P 1'
#
loop_
_entity.id
_entity.type
_entity.pdbx_description
1 polymer ?
#
loop_
_entity_poly.entity_id
_entity_poly.type
_entity_poly.pdbx_seq_one_letter_code
_entity_poly.pdbx_strand_id
1 'polypeptide(L)'
;MDRLTLFDEKNTLMSWLVVALGISVFVVVITFAVSSFLPYGVDWHEAFRPAALALLSGRSPYDIDKFYNPPWGLLPLLPLALLPENLGRGLLFAISLLSFAIVAHRFKASPLALAVFLLSPPVLHGLLNANIDWLAVLGFVLPPQIGLPFILIKPQIGIGVVVFWLVEAWRDGGFRQAAKISWPALLLSAASLALFGLWPLRFLQITDYSRNFNASLWPASIPVGLALLATSVYKRDHRYAMASSPCLSPHVVFHSYAGPLAALLPTTRGMMVAVITLWILVILRVVDTLL
;
A
#
# COMPACT_ATOMS: atom_id res chain seq x y z
N MET A 1 37.07 29.73 13.71
CA MET A 1 35.99 30.72 13.92
C MET A 1 35.25 30.91 12.61
N ASP A 2 34.24 30.06 12.42
CA ASP A 2 32.87 30.40 12.01
C ASP A 2 32.65 31.33 10.81
N ARG A 3 32.60 30.72 9.61
CA ARG A 3 31.62 31.11 8.60
C ARG A 3 30.46 30.13 8.65
N LEU A 4 29.63 30.30 9.67
CA LEU A 4 28.27 29.78 9.72
C LEU A 4 27.51 30.41 8.56
N THR A 5 27.37 29.66 7.47
CA THR A 5 26.38 29.90 6.43
C THR A 5 25.00 29.87 7.07
N LEU A 6 24.51 31.05 7.46
CA LEU A 6 23.09 31.35 7.57
C LEU A 6 22.48 31.11 6.19
N PHE A 7 22.18 29.85 5.87
CA PHE A 7 21.24 29.53 4.82
C PHE A 7 19.94 30.26 5.15
N ASP A 8 19.49 31.06 4.20
CA ASP A 8 18.34 31.94 4.32
C ASP A 8 17.07 31.12 4.63
N GLU A 9 16.76 30.98 5.93
CA GLU A 9 15.62 30.21 6.43
C GLU A 9 14.30 30.66 5.78
N LYS A 10 14.20 31.93 5.37
CA LYS A 10 13.00 32.47 4.70
C LYS A 10 12.78 31.86 3.32
N ASN A 11 13.84 31.68 2.52
CA ASN A 11 13.73 31.05 1.20
C ASN A 11 13.33 29.58 1.30
N THR A 12 13.73 28.92 2.39
CA THR A 12 13.39 27.52 2.66
C THR A 12 11.91 27.40 3.04
N LEU A 13 11.43 28.24 3.96
CA LEU A 13 10.02 28.26 4.36
C LEU A 13 9.07 28.59 3.20
N MET A 14 9.40 29.62 2.40
CA MET A 14 8.62 29.99 1.23
C MET A 14 8.52 28.83 0.22
N SER A 15 9.64 28.14 -0.02
CA SER A 15 9.67 26.98 -0.92
C SER A 15 8.74 25.86 -0.44
N TRP A 16 8.74 25.56 0.87
CA TRP A 16 7.82 24.58 1.45
C TRP A 16 6.35 24.99 1.36
N LEU A 17 6.03 26.27 1.56
CA LEU A 17 4.68 26.78 1.42
C LEU A 17 4.18 26.65 -0.03
N VAL A 18 5.02 26.95 -1.02
CA VAL A 18 4.68 26.80 -2.44
C VAL A 18 4.44 25.33 -2.78
N VAL A 19 5.28 24.41 -2.29
CA VAL A 19 5.10 22.97 -2.51
C VAL A 19 3.81 22.48 -1.83
N ALA A 20 3.57 22.87 -0.58
CA ALA A 20 2.35 22.50 0.16
C ALA A 20 1.09 23.04 -0.53
N LEU A 21 1.13 24.27 -1.03
CA LEU A 21 0.05 24.87 -1.81
C LEU A 21 -0.17 24.11 -3.11
N GLY A 22 0.89 23.79 -3.85
CA GLY A 22 0.82 23.01 -5.09
C GLY A 22 0.20 21.63 -4.87
N ILE A 23 0.62 20.92 -3.82
CA ILE A 23 0.03 19.63 -3.42
C ILE A 23 -1.44 19.80 -3.05
N SER A 24 -1.78 20.84 -2.29
CA SER A 24 -3.16 21.09 -1.87
C SER A 24 -4.07 21.37 -3.07
N VAL A 25 -3.63 22.24 -3.99
CA VAL A 25 -4.36 22.55 -5.23
C VAL A 25 -4.52 21.29 -6.08
N PHE A 26 -3.46 20.51 -6.26
CA PHE A 26 -3.52 19.24 -6.99
C PHE A 26 -4.56 18.29 -6.38
N VAL A 27 -4.52 18.09 -5.05
CA VAL A 27 -5.46 17.23 -4.34
C VAL A 27 -6.90 17.70 -4.53
N VAL A 28 -7.15 19.01 -4.38
CA VAL A 28 -8.49 19.59 -4.55
C VAL A 28 -8.98 19.41 -6.00
N VAL A 29 -8.20 19.83 -7.00
CA VAL A 29 -8.58 19.76 -8.41
C VAL A 29 -8.86 18.33 -8.84
N ILE A 30 -7.97 17.40 -8.49
CA ILE A 30 -8.13 15.99 -8.83
C ILE A 30 -9.35 15.42 -8.12
N THR A 31 -9.56 15.72 -6.84
CA THR A 31 -10.73 15.24 -6.09
C THR A 31 -12.04 15.64 -6.78
N PHE A 32 -12.20 16.91 -7.14
CA PHE A 32 -13.42 17.40 -7.79
C PHE A 32 -13.60 16.90 -9.22
N ALA A 33 -12.52 16.85 -10.01
CA ALA A 33 -12.58 16.31 -11.36
C ALA A 33 -12.99 14.83 -11.32
N VAL A 34 -12.35 14.05 -10.46
CA VAL A 34 -12.48 12.59 -10.39
C VAL A 34 -13.80 12.19 -9.72
N SER A 35 -14.30 12.93 -8.72
CA SER A 35 -15.56 12.60 -8.02
C SER A 35 -16.78 12.50 -8.94
N SER A 36 -16.75 13.20 -10.09
CA SER A 36 -17.86 13.26 -11.04
C SER A 36 -17.82 12.16 -12.12
N PHE A 37 -16.65 11.54 -12.35
CA PHE A 37 -16.44 10.63 -13.50
C PHE A 37 -15.97 9.22 -13.11
N LEU A 38 -15.63 8.96 -11.84
CA LEU A 38 -15.15 7.62 -11.46
C LEU A 38 -16.25 6.56 -11.53
N PRO A 39 -15.96 5.38 -12.12
CA PRO A 39 -16.84 4.22 -12.03
C PRO A 39 -16.96 3.77 -10.58
N TYR A 40 -18.02 3.04 -10.23
CA TYR A 40 -18.28 2.57 -8.87
C TYR A 40 -17.05 1.93 -8.18
N GLY A 41 -16.69 2.43 -7.00
CA GLY A 41 -15.50 2.00 -6.26
C GLY A 41 -15.84 0.93 -5.23
N VAL A 42 -15.79 -0.34 -5.67
CA VAL A 42 -16.29 -1.50 -4.92
C VAL A 42 -15.74 -1.55 -3.49
N ASP A 43 -14.42 -1.44 -3.32
CA ASP A 43 -13.81 -1.62 -1.99
C ASP A 43 -14.17 -0.48 -1.03
N TRP A 44 -14.22 0.76 -1.51
CA TRP A 44 -14.61 1.91 -0.69
C TRP A 44 -16.08 1.84 -0.28
N HIS A 45 -16.96 1.57 -1.24
CA HIS A 45 -18.41 1.53 -0.99
C HIS A 45 -18.79 0.37 -0.08
N GLU A 46 -18.25 -0.82 -0.34
CA GLU A 46 -18.74 -2.05 0.29
C GLU A 46 -17.97 -2.43 1.56
N ALA A 47 -16.70 -2.01 1.70
CA ALA A 47 -15.86 -2.41 2.82
C ALA A 47 -15.38 -1.22 3.65
N PHE A 48 -14.56 -0.34 3.07
CA PHE A 48 -13.78 0.62 3.86
C PHE A 48 -14.59 1.76 4.44
N ARG A 49 -15.49 2.37 3.67
CA ARG A 49 -16.33 3.47 4.17
C ARG A 49 -17.34 2.99 5.22
N PRO A 50 -18.12 1.90 5.00
CA PRO A 50 -19.01 1.38 6.02
C PRO A 50 -18.27 0.98 7.30
N ALA A 51 -17.09 0.35 7.19
CA ALA A 51 -16.29 -0.05 8.35
C ALA A 51 -15.75 1.16 9.14
N ALA A 52 -15.30 2.20 8.44
CA ALA A 52 -14.88 3.45 9.07
C ALA A 52 -16.04 4.15 9.79
N LEU A 53 -17.24 4.18 9.19
CA LEU A 53 -18.44 4.73 9.83
C LEU A 53 -18.91 3.89 11.01
N ALA A 54 -18.83 2.56 10.92
CA ALA A 54 -19.11 1.66 12.03
C ALA A 54 -18.20 1.96 13.23
N LEU A 55 -16.89 2.07 12.99
CA LEU A 55 -15.90 2.43 14.00
C LEU A 55 -16.20 3.79 14.66
N LEU A 56 -16.55 4.83 13.86
CA LEU A 56 -16.92 6.15 14.37
C LEU A 56 -18.20 6.12 15.22
N SER A 57 -19.13 5.20 14.91
CA SER A 57 -20.36 5.00 15.68
C SER A 57 -20.16 4.14 16.95
N GLY A 58 -18.92 3.76 17.29
CA GLY A 58 -18.63 2.87 18.40
C GLY A 58 -19.00 1.40 18.16
N ARG A 59 -19.29 1.02 16.91
CA ARG A 59 -19.56 -0.36 16.49
C ARG A 59 -18.28 -1.04 16.01
N SER A 60 -18.31 -2.37 15.95
CA SER A 60 -17.18 -3.12 15.42
C SER A 60 -17.09 -2.89 13.90
N PRO A 61 -15.91 -2.54 13.34
CA PRO A 61 -15.75 -2.47 11.88
C PRO A 61 -15.92 -3.84 11.23
N TYR A 62 -15.81 -4.92 12.02
CA TYR A 62 -16.00 -6.30 11.58
C TYR A 62 -17.47 -6.70 11.49
N ASP A 63 -18.42 -5.85 11.89
CA ASP A 63 -19.85 -6.04 11.57
C ASP A 63 -20.14 -5.83 10.07
N ILE A 64 -19.16 -5.30 9.32
CA ILE A 64 -19.21 -5.17 7.87
C ILE A 64 -18.63 -6.44 7.24
N ASP A 65 -19.48 -7.17 6.50
CA ASP A 65 -19.14 -8.48 5.93
C ASP A 65 -17.87 -8.47 5.09
N LYS A 66 -17.63 -7.38 4.34
CA LYS A 66 -16.51 -7.26 3.40
C LYS A 66 -15.23 -6.67 4.02
N PHE A 67 -15.20 -6.39 5.32
CA PHE A 67 -14.03 -5.84 6.00
C PHE A 67 -13.21 -6.92 6.74
N TYR A 68 -11.97 -7.12 6.29
CA TYR A 68 -11.05 -8.16 6.79
C TYR A 68 -9.70 -7.61 7.27
N ASN A 69 -9.44 -6.32 7.07
CA ASN A 69 -8.15 -5.71 7.37
C ASN A 69 -8.00 -5.42 8.87
N PRO A 70 -6.76 -5.16 9.34
CA PRO A 70 -6.60 -4.65 10.69
C PRO A 70 -7.29 -3.29 10.87
N PRO A 71 -7.85 -3.01 12.05
CA PRO A 71 -8.75 -1.87 12.22
C PRO A 71 -7.99 -0.54 12.24
N TRP A 72 -6.69 -0.55 12.56
CA TRP A 72 -5.87 0.66 12.49
C TRP A 72 -5.68 1.17 11.06
N GLY A 73 -5.90 0.32 10.04
CA GLY A 73 -5.92 0.75 8.65
C GLY A 73 -7.10 1.68 8.31
N LEU A 74 -8.12 1.73 9.15
CA LEU A 74 -9.24 2.66 9.00
C LEU A 74 -8.94 4.06 9.53
N LEU A 75 -7.95 4.23 10.42
CA LEU A 75 -7.66 5.52 11.06
C LEU A 75 -7.37 6.64 10.05
N PRO A 76 -6.55 6.42 9.00
CA PRO A 76 -6.33 7.43 7.96
C PRO A 76 -7.58 7.71 7.10
N LEU A 77 -8.57 6.81 7.11
CA LEU A 77 -9.76 6.88 6.27
C LEU A 77 -10.94 7.56 6.96
N LEU A 78 -10.91 7.71 8.29
CA LEU A 78 -11.98 8.34 9.07
C LEU A 78 -12.40 9.72 8.53
N PRO A 79 -11.49 10.68 8.27
CA PRO A 79 -11.89 11.98 7.75
C PRO A 79 -12.53 11.89 6.36
N LEU A 80 -12.14 10.92 5.55
CA LEU A 80 -12.67 10.71 4.20
C LEU A 80 -14.07 10.08 4.25
N ALA A 81 -14.32 9.19 5.22
CA ALA A 81 -15.58 8.49 5.37
C ALA A 81 -16.74 9.42 5.77
N LEU A 82 -16.43 10.49 6.49
CA LEU A 82 -17.38 11.54 6.91
C LEU A 82 -17.88 12.41 5.76
N LEU A 83 -17.14 12.48 4.65
CA LEU A 83 -17.54 13.24 3.47
C LEU A 83 -18.67 12.51 2.71
N PRO A 84 -19.40 13.22 1.83
CA PRO A 84 -20.21 12.57 0.80
C PRO A 84 -19.36 11.55 0.06
N GLU A 85 -19.93 10.36 -0.20
CA GLU A 85 -19.15 9.19 -0.60
C GLU A 85 -18.25 9.45 -1.83
N ASN A 86 -18.80 10.09 -2.86
CA ASN A 86 -18.06 10.43 -4.09
C ASN A 86 -16.90 11.39 -3.82
N LEU A 87 -17.06 12.33 -2.88
CA LEU A 87 -16.01 13.27 -2.50
C LEU A 87 -14.92 12.57 -1.67
N GLY A 88 -15.33 11.77 -0.68
CA GLY A 88 -14.41 10.95 0.11
C GLY A 88 -13.58 10.01 -0.76
N ARG A 89 -14.21 9.42 -1.79
CA ARG A 89 -13.55 8.58 -2.79
C ARG A 89 -12.60 9.36 -3.70
N GLY A 90 -13.01 10.52 -4.20
CA GLY A 90 -12.14 11.39 -5.01
C GLY A 90 -10.89 11.81 -4.23
N LEU A 91 -11.05 12.09 -2.94
CA LEU A 91 -9.94 12.42 -2.04
C LEU A 91 -9.05 11.20 -1.78
N LEU A 92 -9.63 10.01 -1.58
CA LEU A 92 -8.89 8.75 -1.46
C LEU A 92 -8.04 8.49 -2.71
N PHE A 93 -8.60 8.70 -3.90
CA PHE A 93 -7.89 8.57 -5.17
C PHE A 93 -6.68 9.50 -5.25
N ALA A 94 -6.87 10.78 -4.92
CA ALA A 94 -5.79 11.78 -4.94
C ALA A 94 -4.67 11.44 -3.94
N ILE A 95 -5.03 11.04 -2.71
CA ILE A 95 -4.07 10.63 -1.66
C ILE A 95 -3.31 9.36 -2.07
N SER A 96 -3.99 8.40 -2.69
CA SER A 96 -3.38 7.17 -3.19
C SER A 96 -2.34 7.48 -4.26
N LEU A 97 -2.69 8.33 -5.22
CA LEU A 97 -1.79 8.76 -6.30
C LEU A 97 -0.56 9.50 -5.76
N LEU A 98 -0.78 10.43 -4.82
CA LEU A 98 0.30 11.15 -4.15
C LEU A 98 1.22 10.19 -3.36
N SER A 99 0.65 9.22 -2.66
CA SER A 99 1.42 8.23 -1.90
C SER A 99 2.31 7.38 -2.82
N PHE A 100 1.77 6.94 -3.96
CA PHE A 100 2.56 6.23 -4.98
C PHE A 100 3.68 7.10 -5.57
N ALA A 101 3.41 8.39 -5.83
CA ALA A 101 4.42 9.33 -6.30
C ALA A 101 5.53 9.57 -5.26
N ILE A 102 5.17 9.69 -3.97
CA ILE A 102 6.13 9.79 -2.86
C ILE A 102 7.02 8.54 -2.82
N VAL A 103 6.42 7.35 -2.90
CA VAL A 103 7.16 6.08 -2.90
C VAL A 103 8.14 6.02 -4.08
N ALA A 104 7.67 6.37 -5.29
CA ALA A 104 8.52 6.47 -6.48
C ALA A 104 9.68 7.44 -6.31
N HIS A 105 9.43 8.63 -5.76
CA HIS A 105 10.47 9.61 -5.48
C HIS A 105 11.50 9.07 -4.48
N ARG A 106 11.06 8.42 -3.40
CA ARG A 106 11.93 7.81 -2.38
C ARG A 106 12.78 6.66 -2.94
N PHE A 107 12.25 5.94 -3.92
CA PHE A 107 12.99 4.95 -4.71
C PHE A 107 13.87 5.54 -5.82
N LYS A 108 13.96 6.87 -5.93
CA LYS A 108 14.71 7.59 -6.97
C LYS A 108 14.28 7.18 -8.38
N ALA A 109 12.99 6.92 -8.57
CA ALA A 109 12.43 6.59 -9.88
C ALA A 109 12.63 7.75 -10.86
N SER A 110 12.90 7.43 -12.12
CA SER A 110 12.85 8.44 -13.19
C SER A 110 11.39 8.88 -13.44
N PRO A 111 11.17 10.09 -14.01
CA PRO A 111 9.81 10.53 -14.35
C PRO A 111 9.06 9.55 -15.26
N LEU A 112 9.78 8.91 -16.20
CA LEU A 112 9.19 7.88 -17.07
C LEU A 112 8.81 6.62 -16.28
N ALA A 113 9.68 6.15 -15.38
CA ALA A 113 9.35 4.99 -14.54
C ALA A 113 8.14 5.26 -13.64
N LEU A 114 8.05 6.47 -13.07
CA LEU A 114 6.87 6.92 -12.33
C LEU A 114 5.62 6.91 -13.20
N ALA A 115 5.65 7.54 -14.38
CA ALA A 115 4.49 7.60 -15.28
C ALA A 115 4.01 6.19 -15.67
N VAL A 116 4.94 5.32 -16.05
CA VAL A 116 4.65 3.92 -16.41
C VAL A 116 4.09 3.13 -15.21
N PHE A 117 4.63 3.35 -14.01
CA PHE A 117 4.11 2.73 -12.79
C PHE A 117 2.68 3.17 -12.47
N LEU A 118 2.39 4.47 -12.54
CA LEU A 118 1.06 5.02 -12.27
C LEU A 118 0.02 4.57 -13.31
N LEU A 119 0.45 4.36 -14.55
CA LEU A 119 -0.37 3.84 -15.64
C LEU A 119 -0.40 2.30 -15.70
N SER A 120 0.18 1.61 -14.72
CA SER A 120 0.15 0.16 -14.69
C SER A 120 -1.24 -0.39 -14.34
N PRO A 121 -1.63 -1.55 -14.87
CA PRO A 121 -2.95 -2.11 -14.57
C PRO A 121 -3.21 -2.34 -13.08
N PRO A 122 -2.26 -2.86 -12.26
CA PRO A 122 -2.49 -3.02 -10.83
C PRO A 122 -2.77 -1.70 -10.10
N VAL A 123 -2.01 -0.64 -10.43
CA VAL A 123 -2.21 0.69 -9.81
C VAL A 123 -3.54 1.29 -10.22
N LEU A 124 -3.86 1.31 -11.52
CA LEU A 124 -5.14 1.82 -12.01
C LEU A 124 -6.32 1.02 -11.44
N HIS A 125 -6.23 -0.31 -11.41
CA HIS A 125 -7.25 -1.16 -10.82
C HIS A 125 -7.46 -0.86 -9.32
N GLY A 126 -6.39 -0.64 -8.56
CA GLY A 126 -6.48 -0.27 -7.14
C GLY A 126 -7.09 1.12 -6.93
N LEU A 127 -6.69 2.09 -7.75
CA LEU A 127 -7.21 3.45 -7.71
C LEU A 127 -8.72 3.51 -8.06
N LEU A 128 -9.15 2.79 -9.11
CA LEU A 128 -10.54 2.77 -9.56
C LEU A 128 -11.45 2.03 -8.59
N ASN A 129 -10.98 0.96 -7.93
CA ASN A 129 -11.71 0.29 -6.86
C ASN A 129 -11.70 1.06 -5.54
N ALA A 130 -10.97 2.18 -5.46
CA ALA A 130 -10.78 2.96 -4.25
C ALA A 130 -10.24 2.10 -3.08
N ASN A 131 -9.24 1.28 -3.40
CA ASN A 131 -8.58 0.36 -2.49
C ASN A 131 -7.50 1.08 -1.63
N ILE A 132 -7.04 0.42 -0.56
CA ILE A 132 -6.07 0.96 0.40
C ILE A 132 -4.64 0.41 0.27
N ASP A 133 -4.30 -0.26 -0.84
CA ASP A 133 -2.94 -0.77 -1.11
C ASP A 133 -1.85 0.29 -0.96
N TRP A 134 -2.19 1.55 -1.25
CA TRP A 134 -1.28 2.69 -1.10
C TRP A 134 -0.75 2.84 0.33
N LEU A 135 -1.51 2.46 1.36
CA LEU A 135 -1.04 2.46 2.75
C LEU A 135 0.11 1.47 2.92
N ALA A 136 -0.07 0.22 2.49
CA ALA A 136 0.95 -0.81 2.61
C ALA A 136 2.21 -0.45 1.80
N VAL A 137 2.04 0.08 0.58
CA VAL A 137 3.15 0.51 -0.28
C VAL A 137 3.88 1.73 0.27
N LEU A 138 3.16 2.70 0.87
CA LEU A 138 3.76 3.82 1.59
C LEU A 138 4.63 3.35 2.75
N GLY A 139 4.20 2.26 3.42
CA GLY A 139 4.96 1.62 4.49
C GLY A 139 6.40 1.27 4.12
N PHE A 140 6.70 0.95 2.86
CA PHE A 140 8.05 0.58 2.42
C PHE A 140 9.10 1.69 2.53
N VAL A 141 8.69 2.96 2.51
CA VAL A 141 9.61 4.11 2.49
C VAL A 141 9.65 4.88 3.80
N LEU A 142 8.82 4.46 4.77
CA LEU A 142 8.79 4.98 6.13
C LEU A 142 9.83 4.28 7.03
N PRO A 143 10.26 4.90 8.13
CA PRO A 143 11.08 4.23 9.14
C PRO A 143 10.39 2.95 9.64
N PRO A 144 11.09 1.83 9.91
CA PRO A 144 10.46 0.54 10.22
C PRO A 144 9.41 0.57 11.34
N GLN A 145 9.62 1.39 12.38
CA GLN A 145 8.67 1.57 13.50
C GLN A 145 7.28 2.04 13.03
N ILE A 146 7.25 2.86 11.98
CA ILE A 146 6.05 3.45 11.40
C ILE A 146 5.60 2.63 10.18
N GLY A 147 6.55 2.17 9.37
CA GLY A 147 6.30 1.38 8.17
C GLY A 147 5.66 0.02 8.45
N LEU A 148 6.05 -0.67 9.54
CA LEU A 148 5.50 -1.98 9.90
C LEU A 148 3.98 -1.93 10.14
N PRO A 149 3.43 -0.99 10.95
CA PRO A 149 1.99 -0.78 11.04
C PRO A 149 1.28 -0.64 9.69
N PHE A 150 1.88 0.09 8.74
CA PHE A 150 1.30 0.32 7.41
C PHE A 150 1.35 -0.94 6.54
N ILE A 151 2.49 -1.63 6.50
CA ILE A 151 2.67 -2.88 5.74
C ILE A 151 1.69 -3.96 6.23
N LEU A 152 1.51 -4.07 7.55
CA LEU A 152 0.64 -5.09 8.15
C LEU A 152 -0.86 -4.85 7.90
N ILE A 153 -1.27 -3.70 7.37
CA ILE A 153 -2.63 -3.49 6.87
C ILE A 153 -2.96 -4.48 5.74
N LYS A 154 -1.96 -4.83 4.92
CA LYS A 154 -2.05 -5.84 3.86
C LYS A 154 -0.78 -6.69 3.80
N PRO A 155 -0.65 -7.72 4.66
CA PRO A 155 0.53 -8.57 4.71
C PRO A 155 0.91 -9.18 3.35
N GLN A 156 -0.08 -9.49 2.49
CA GLN A 156 0.16 -10.02 1.15
C GLN A 156 0.98 -9.10 0.23
N ILE A 157 1.05 -7.80 0.54
CA ILE A 157 1.85 -6.82 -0.19
C ILE A 157 3.30 -6.76 0.32
N GLY A 158 3.52 -6.96 1.62
CA GLY A 158 4.81 -6.62 2.24
C GLY A 158 5.32 -7.55 3.35
N ILE A 159 4.74 -8.74 3.56
CA ILE A 159 5.21 -9.67 4.60
C ILE A 159 6.69 -10.04 4.44
N GLY A 160 7.20 -10.11 3.21
CA GLY A 160 8.63 -10.31 2.97
C GLY A 160 9.47 -9.18 3.54
N VAL A 161 9.02 -7.92 3.40
CA VAL A 161 9.71 -6.75 3.95
C VAL A 161 9.70 -6.77 5.48
N VAL A 162 8.62 -7.24 6.11
CA VAL A 162 8.56 -7.44 7.57
C VAL A 162 9.67 -8.39 8.00
N VAL A 163 9.80 -9.55 7.36
CA VAL A 163 10.86 -10.52 7.68
C VAL A 163 12.25 -9.93 7.44
N PHE A 164 12.45 -9.27 6.29
CA PHE A 164 13.72 -8.62 5.96
C PHE A 164 14.14 -7.61 7.05
N TRP A 165 13.24 -6.71 7.48
CA TRP A 165 13.56 -5.72 8.51
C TRP A 165 13.81 -6.34 9.88
N LEU A 166 13.10 -7.41 10.24
CA LEU A 166 13.38 -8.14 11.49
C LEU A 166 14.78 -8.76 11.48
N VAL A 167 15.19 -9.35 10.35
CA VAL A 167 16.52 -9.94 10.20
C VAL A 167 17.61 -8.86 10.25
N GLU A 168 17.43 -7.74 9.55
CA GLU A 168 18.41 -6.64 9.58
C GLU A 168 18.48 -5.99 10.98
N ALA A 169 17.34 -5.76 11.63
CA ALA A 169 17.30 -5.25 13.00
C ALA A 169 18.01 -6.21 13.99
N TRP A 170 17.82 -7.51 13.82
CA TRP A 170 18.52 -8.51 14.62
C TRP A 170 20.04 -8.48 14.37
N ARG A 171 20.48 -8.31 13.11
CA ARG A 171 21.91 -8.18 12.80
C ARG A 171 22.52 -6.92 13.41
N ASP A 172 21.78 -5.82 13.46
CA ASP A 172 22.26 -4.54 13.95
C ASP A 172 22.34 -4.48 15.48
N GLY A 173 21.41 -5.11 16.20
CA GLY A 173 21.34 -4.98 17.66
C GLY A 173 20.60 -6.11 18.38
N GLY A 174 20.50 -7.28 17.75
CA GLY A 174 19.87 -8.48 18.28
C GLY A 174 18.39 -8.28 18.61
N PHE A 175 17.93 -9.01 19.63
CA PHE A 175 16.54 -8.98 20.08
C PHE A 175 16.05 -7.58 20.46
N ARG A 176 16.90 -6.76 21.09
CA ARG A 176 16.53 -5.42 21.55
C ARG A 176 16.12 -4.53 20.38
N GLN A 177 16.88 -4.57 19.28
CA GLN A 177 16.60 -3.75 18.11
C GLN A 177 15.40 -4.28 17.32
N ALA A 178 15.25 -5.61 17.20
CA ALA A 178 14.06 -6.22 16.62
C ALA A 178 12.78 -5.82 17.40
N ALA A 179 12.79 -5.96 18.73
CA ALA A 179 11.68 -5.54 19.59
C ALA A 179 11.37 -4.04 19.46
N LYS A 180 12.41 -3.20 19.38
CA LYS A 180 12.26 -1.75 19.20
C LYS A 180 11.57 -1.38 17.88
N ILE A 181 11.80 -2.09 16.78
CA ILE A 181 11.11 -1.80 15.52
C ILE A 181 9.68 -2.35 15.51
N SER A 182 9.43 -3.48 16.18
CA SER A 182 8.14 -4.17 16.12
C SER A 182 7.12 -3.69 17.14
N TRP A 183 7.53 -3.08 18.27
CA TRP A 183 6.60 -2.75 19.36
C TRP A 183 5.38 -1.92 18.93
N PRO A 184 5.44 -0.94 17.99
CA PRO A 184 4.25 -0.18 17.61
C PRO A 184 3.21 -1.07 16.92
N ALA A 185 3.66 -1.95 16.02
CA ALA A 185 2.80 -2.92 15.34
C ALA A 185 2.23 -3.96 16.32
N LEU A 186 3.03 -4.43 17.28
CA LEU A 186 2.57 -5.35 18.31
C LEU A 186 1.54 -4.69 19.22
N LEU A 187 1.74 -3.43 19.61
CA LEU A 187 0.79 -2.69 20.43
C LEU A 187 -0.54 -2.49 19.70
N LEU A 188 -0.50 -2.05 18.43
CA LEU A 188 -1.70 -1.91 17.61
C LEU A 188 -2.42 -3.25 17.42
N SER A 189 -1.66 -4.33 17.22
CA SER A 189 -2.22 -5.68 17.11
C SER A 189 -2.89 -6.11 18.41
N ALA A 190 -2.22 -5.97 19.55
CA ALA A 190 -2.77 -6.31 20.86
C ALA A 190 -4.02 -5.49 21.20
N ALA A 191 -3.98 -4.17 20.96
CA ALA A 191 -5.13 -3.30 21.14
C ALA A 191 -6.30 -3.70 20.22
N SER A 192 -6.02 -4.06 18.97
CA SER A 192 -7.06 -4.52 18.04
C SER A 192 -7.72 -5.82 18.50
N LEU A 193 -6.95 -6.75 19.05
CA LEU A 193 -7.47 -8.01 19.59
C LEU A 193 -8.29 -7.79 20.86
N ALA A 194 -7.84 -6.88 21.73
CA ALA A 194 -8.57 -6.53 22.94
C ALA A 194 -9.91 -5.85 22.65
N LEU A 195 -9.98 -4.99 21.62
CA LEU A 195 -11.18 -4.23 21.28
C LEU A 195 -12.16 -5.00 20.39
N PHE A 196 -11.65 -5.85 19.49
CA PHE A 196 -12.47 -6.46 18.43
C PHE A 196 -12.39 -8.00 18.39
N GLY A 197 -11.74 -8.62 19.37
CA GLY A 197 -11.61 -10.08 19.47
C GLY A 197 -10.66 -10.69 18.44
N LEU A 198 -10.83 -11.99 18.17
CA LEU A 198 -9.98 -12.77 17.26
C LEU A 198 -10.30 -12.55 15.78
N TRP A 199 -10.46 -11.29 15.37
CA TRP A 199 -10.72 -10.90 13.99
C TRP A 199 -9.70 -11.47 12.97
N PRO A 200 -8.40 -11.73 13.29
CA PRO A 200 -7.50 -12.31 12.31
C PRO A 200 -7.99 -13.65 11.77
N LEU A 201 -8.75 -14.44 12.54
CA LEU A 201 -9.32 -15.73 12.11
C LEU A 201 -10.29 -15.59 10.92
N ARG A 202 -10.78 -14.37 10.64
CA ARG A 202 -11.59 -14.10 9.44
C ARG A 202 -10.78 -14.19 8.14
N PHE A 203 -9.47 -14.38 8.18
CA PHE A 203 -8.67 -14.62 6.98
C PHE A 203 -9.17 -15.82 6.17
N LEU A 204 -9.78 -16.83 6.78
CA LEU A 204 -10.37 -17.96 6.03
C LEU A 204 -11.55 -17.52 5.16
N GLN A 205 -12.32 -16.54 5.63
CA GLN A 205 -13.43 -15.96 4.87
C GLN A 205 -12.92 -15.18 3.66
N ILE A 206 -11.75 -14.52 3.75
CA ILE A 206 -11.18 -13.78 2.61
C ILE A 206 -10.79 -14.70 1.47
N THR A 207 -10.27 -15.89 1.76
CA THR A 207 -9.86 -16.86 0.74
C THR A 207 -11.07 -17.43 0.00
N ASP A 208 -12.19 -17.61 0.70
CA ASP A 208 -13.45 -18.04 0.08
C ASP A 208 -14.11 -16.92 -0.73
N TYR A 209 -14.22 -15.72 -0.14
CA TYR A 209 -14.77 -14.54 -0.82
C TYR A 209 -14.02 -14.21 -2.11
N SER A 210 -12.69 -14.31 -2.07
CA SER A 210 -11.83 -13.96 -3.20
C SER A 210 -11.65 -15.04 -4.23
N ARG A 211 -12.26 -16.23 -4.08
CA ARG A 211 -11.97 -17.39 -4.94
C ARG A 211 -12.05 -17.08 -6.44
N ASN A 212 -12.98 -16.23 -6.86
CA ASN A 212 -13.21 -15.89 -8.27
C ASN A 212 -12.31 -14.77 -8.81
N PHE A 213 -11.57 -14.07 -7.95
CA PHE A 213 -10.70 -12.95 -8.32
C PHE A 213 -9.34 -12.96 -7.59
N ASN A 214 -9.00 -14.09 -6.95
CA ASN A 214 -7.71 -14.32 -6.33
C ASN A 214 -6.66 -14.53 -7.43
N ALA A 215 -5.70 -13.63 -7.48
CA ALA A 215 -4.56 -13.65 -8.39
C ALA A 215 -3.30 -14.21 -7.72
N SER A 216 -3.43 -14.88 -6.57
CA SER A 216 -2.32 -15.60 -5.94
C SER A 216 -1.98 -16.88 -6.71
N LEU A 217 -0.68 -17.16 -6.83
CA LEU A 217 -0.13 -18.42 -7.36
C LEU A 217 0.18 -19.43 -6.24
N TRP A 218 -0.36 -19.21 -5.05
CA TRP A 218 -0.17 -20.08 -3.90
C TRP A 218 -0.82 -21.47 -4.12
N PRO A 219 -0.18 -22.57 -3.67
CA PRO A 219 1.12 -22.65 -3.00
C PRO A 219 2.31 -22.80 -3.98
N ALA A 220 2.06 -22.87 -5.29
CA ALA A 220 3.11 -23.14 -6.29
C ALA A 220 4.21 -22.07 -6.34
N SER A 221 3.90 -20.82 -5.96
CA SER A 221 4.86 -19.71 -5.92
C SER A 221 5.76 -19.68 -4.67
N ILE A 222 5.53 -20.52 -3.65
CA ILE A 222 6.31 -20.51 -2.40
C ILE A 222 7.82 -20.65 -2.63
N PRO A 223 8.33 -21.59 -3.45
CA PRO A 223 9.77 -21.72 -3.68
C PRO A 223 10.40 -20.45 -4.26
N VAL A 224 9.70 -19.77 -5.17
CA VAL A 224 10.13 -18.49 -5.75
C VAL A 224 10.15 -17.39 -4.69
N GLY A 225 9.08 -17.31 -3.87
CA GLY A 225 8.99 -16.37 -2.76
C GLY A 225 10.13 -16.53 -1.76
N LEU A 226 10.43 -17.77 -1.34
CA LEU A 226 11.53 -18.08 -0.42
C LEU A 226 12.89 -17.76 -1.04
N ALA A 227 13.11 -18.05 -2.32
CA ALA A 227 14.34 -17.71 -3.01
C ALA A 227 14.57 -16.18 -3.09
N LEU A 228 13.51 -15.41 -3.39
CA LEU A 228 13.55 -13.94 -3.39
C LEU A 228 13.80 -13.39 -1.98
N LEU A 229 13.14 -13.93 -0.96
CA LEU A 229 13.33 -13.50 0.43
C LEU A 229 14.74 -13.82 0.93
N ALA A 230 15.26 -15.02 0.66
CA ALA A 230 16.64 -15.39 0.97
C ALA A 230 17.63 -14.47 0.26
N THR A 231 17.39 -14.17 -1.02
CA THR A 231 18.19 -13.22 -1.81
C THR A 231 18.16 -11.82 -1.18
N SER A 232 17.01 -11.37 -0.68
CA SER A 232 16.87 -10.07 -0.01
C SER A 232 17.78 -9.99 1.22
N VAL A 233 17.78 -11.04 2.05
CA VAL A 233 18.58 -11.12 3.28
C VAL A 233 20.07 -11.27 2.97
N TYR A 234 20.42 -12.02 1.93
CA TYR A 234 21.81 -12.22 1.50
C TYR A 234 22.40 -10.94 0.91
N LYS A 235 21.68 -10.28 -0.01
CA LYS A 235 22.13 -9.06 -0.68
C LYS A 235 21.87 -7.77 0.10
N ARG A 236 21.17 -7.85 1.23
CA ARG A 236 20.69 -6.71 2.03
C ARG A 236 19.88 -5.71 1.20
N ASP A 237 19.00 -6.24 0.36
CA ASP A 237 18.18 -5.45 -0.55
C ASP A 237 16.69 -5.81 -0.42
N HIS A 238 15.95 -4.91 0.23
CA HIS A 238 14.53 -5.09 0.54
C HIS A 238 13.63 -5.19 -0.70
N ARG A 239 14.09 -4.81 -1.89
CA ARG A 239 13.31 -4.90 -3.14
C ARG A 239 12.95 -6.34 -3.48
N TYR A 240 13.85 -7.29 -3.23
CA TYR A 240 13.55 -8.71 -3.39
C TYR A 240 12.51 -9.18 -2.35
N ALA A 241 12.52 -8.60 -1.15
CA ALA A 241 11.54 -8.89 -0.11
C ALA A 241 10.14 -8.36 -0.49
N MET A 242 10.04 -7.17 -1.09
CA MET A 242 8.80 -6.65 -1.68
C MET A 242 8.25 -7.63 -2.73
N ALA A 243 9.09 -8.07 -3.67
CA ALA A 243 8.71 -9.01 -4.71
C ALA A 243 8.31 -10.41 -4.18
N SER A 244 8.86 -10.83 -3.03
CA SER A 244 8.54 -12.13 -2.43
C SER A 244 7.13 -12.22 -1.82
N SER A 245 6.58 -11.10 -1.35
CA SER A 245 5.35 -11.07 -0.54
C SER A 245 4.13 -11.75 -1.20
N PRO A 246 3.76 -11.46 -2.46
CA PRO A 246 2.62 -12.12 -3.10
C PRO A 246 2.85 -13.64 -3.30
N CYS A 247 4.11 -14.06 -3.46
CA CYS A 247 4.46 -15.48 -3.60
C CYS A 247 4.33 -16.26 -2.28
N LEU A 248 4.27 -15.56 -1.15
CA LEU A 248 4.17 -16.12 0.18
C LEU A 248 2.77 -15.90 0.79
N SER A 249 1.79 -15.46 0.01
CA SER A 249 0.44 -15.20 0.47
C SER A 249 -0.60 -16.09 -0.22
N PRO A 250 -1.51 -16.75 0.52
CA PRO A 250 -2.61 -17.52 -0.06
C PRO A 250 -3.67 -16.66 -0.76
N HIS A 251 -3.66 -15.35 -0.51
CA HIS A 251 -4.60 -14.40 -1.07
C HIS A 251 -3.88 -13.15 -1.58
N VAL A 252 -4.05 -12.86 -2.86
CA VAL A 252 -3.53 -11.64 -3.52
C VAL A 252 -4.56 -11.22 -4.56
N VAL A 253 -5.08 -10.00 -4.47
CA VAL A 253 -5.94 -9.44 -5.53
C VAL A 253 -5.06 -8.73 -6.57
N PHE A 254 -5.52 -8.64 -7.81
CA PHE A 254 -4.73 -8.07 -8.91
C PHE A 254 -4.13 -6.68 -8.60
N HIS A 255 -4.87 -5.80 -7.93
CA HIS A 255 -4.34 -4.48 -7.54
C HIS A 255 -3.15 -4.54 -6.57
N SER A 256 -3.08 -5.58 -5.73
CA SER A 256 -2.02 -5.74 -4.72
C SER A 256 -0.64 -6.03 -5.33
N TYR A 257 -0.57 -6.35 -6.63
CA TYR A 257 0.69 -6.41 -7.36
C TYR A 257 1.36 -5.04 -7.56
N ALA A 258 0.70 -3.92 -7.20
CA ALA A 258 1.33 -2.61 -7.12
C ALA A 258 2.54 -2.56 -6.17
N GLY A 259 2.53 -3.34 -5.08
CA GLY A 259 3.66 -3.40 -4.14
C GLY A 259 4.92 -4.06 -4.71
N PRO A 260 4.84 -5.31 -5.22
CA PRO A 260 5.92 -5.95 -5.97
C PRO A 260 6.41 -5.11 -7.16
N LEU A 261 5.48 -4.48 -7.90
CA LEU A 261 5.84 -3.62 -9.03
C LEU A 261 6.66 -2.39 -8.58
N ALA A 262 6.35 -1.83 -7.40
CA ALA A 262 7.15 -0.75 -6.82
C ALA A 262 8.63 -1.13 -6.58
N ALA A 263 8.97 -2.42 -6.45
CA ALA A 263 10.36 -2.84 -6.36
C ALA A 263 11.19 -2.53 -7.62
N LEU A 264 10.53 -2.35 -8.77
CA LEU A 264 11.13 -2.03 -10.07
C LEU A 264 11.23 -0.52 -10.35
N LEU A 265 10.75 0.34 -9.44
CA LEU A 265 10.81 1.80 -9.60
C LEU A 265 12.20 2.36 -9.92
N PRO A 266 13.31 1.83 -9.35
CA PRO A 266 14.65 2.28 -9.70
C PRO A 266 15.12 1.90 -11.12
N THR A 267 14.42 1.00 -11.82
CA THR A 267 14.85 0.46 -13.12
C THR A 267 13.80 0.70 -14.21
N THR A 268 13.88 1.84 -14.90
CA THR A 268 12.90 2.24 -15.94
C THR A 268 12.62 1.16 -16.99
N ARG A 269 13.65 0.46 -17.47
CA ARG A 269 13.50 -0.64 -18.44
C ARG A 269 12.71 -1.82 -17.83
N GLY A 270 13.04 -2.20 -16.60
CA GLY A 270 12.33 -3.28 -15.90
C GLY A 270 10.86 -2.93 -15.65
N MET A 271 10.59 -1.70 -15.23
CA MET A 271 9.24 -1.18 -15.06
C MET A 271 8.44 -1.21 -16.37
N MET A 272 9.01 -0.72 -17.49
CA MET A 272 8.34 -0.75 -18.80
C MET A 272 8.00 -2.16 -19.25
N VAL A 273 8.97 -3.09 -19.19
CA VAL A 273 8.74 -4.48 -19.60
C VAL A 273 7.63 -5.09 -18.74
N ALA A 274 7.71 -4.96 -17.41
CA ALA A 274 6.69 -5.49 -16.51
C ALA A 274 5.30 -4.93 -16.80
N VAL A 275 5.17 -3.61 -16.99
CA VAL A 275 3.87 -2.96 -17.24
C VAL A 275 3.30 -3.31 -18.61
N ILE A 276 4.13 -3.37 -19.66
CA ILE A 276 3.70 -3.82 -20.99
C ILE A 276 3.19 -5.27 -20.92
N THR A 277 3.93 -6.17 -20.26
CA THR A 277 3.49 -7.56 -20.08
C THR A 277 2.16 -7.63 -19.33
N LEU A 278 1.99 -6.84 -18.26
CA LEU A 278 0.73 -6.79 -17.51
C LEU A 278 -0.44 -6.30 -18.37
N TRP A 279 -0.23 -5.27 -19.21
CA TRP A 279 -1.26 -4.79 -20.14
C TRP A 279 -1.63 -5.83 -21.19
N ILE A 280 -0.65 -6.56 -21.75
CA ILE A 280 -0.91 -7.67 -22.67
C ILE A 280 -1.80 -8.72 -22.00
N LEU A 281 -1.49 -9.11 -20.76
CA LEU A 281 -2.30 -10.07 -20.01
C LEU A 281 -3.74 -9.58 -19.78
N VAL A 282 -3.91 -8.30 -19.46
CA VAL A 282 -5.24 -7.69 -19.30
C VAL A 282 -6.02 -7.71 -20.63
N ILE A 283 -5.38 -7.34 -21.74
CA ILE A 283 -6.01 -7.34 -23.06
C ILE A 283 -6.43 -8.75 -23.45
N LEU A 284 -5.56 -9.75 -23.29
CA LEU A 284 -5.88 -11.15 -23.57
C LEU A 284 -7.08 -11.61 -22.75
N ARG A 285 -7.10 -11.29 -21.45
CA ARG A 285 -8.22 -11.63 -20.58
C ARG A 285 -9.53 -10.99 -21.04
N VAL A 286 -9.50 -9.72 -21.44
CA VAL A 286 -10.69 -9.01 -21.95
C VAL A 286 -11.19 -9.67 -23.24
N VAL A 287 -10.29 -10.00 -24.18
CA VAL A 287 -10.64 -10.69 -25.43
C VAL A 287 -11.28 -12.05 -25.15
N ASP A 288 -10.70 -12.85 -24.25
CA ASP A 288 -11.24 -14.16 -23.84
C ASP A 288 -12.64 -14.06 -23.21
N THR A 289 -13.00 -12.91 -22.63
CA THR A 289 -14.32 -12.71 -22.02
C THR A 289 -15.38 -12.22 -23.02
N LEU A 290 -14.94 -11.73 -24.19
CA LEU A 290 -15.81 -11.22 -25.25
C LEU A 290 -16.13 -12.26 -26.33
N LEU A 291 -15.32 -13.33 -26.42
CA LEU A 291 -15.51 -14.46 -27.33
C LEU A 291 -16.31 -15.58 -26.65
#